data_AF-X1H5L9-F1
#
_entry.id   AF-X1H5L9-F1
#
_cell.length_a   1.000
_cell.length_b   1.000
_cell.length_c   1.000
_cell.angle_alpha   90.00
_cell.angle_beta   90.00
_cell.angle_gamma   90.00
#
_symmetry.space_group_name_H-M   'P 1'
#
loop_
_entity.id
_entity.type
_entity.pdbx_description
1 polymer ?
#
loop_
_entity_poly.entity_id
_entity_poly.type
_entity_poly.pdbx_seq_one_letter_code
_entity_poly.pdbx_strand_id
1 'polypeptide(L)'
;QQLPIRIEIRSRIQDGQEAVTIVENLSWNEPIPDSLFSLDVPPGYTLVRPQGDASESSLIDLLRICAQMAHGSFPARLDAEAVLELVLESYRDSGAHQVLTGVIPAITDIDDQAKETYRTCLRGLAFVDQVRKNGSWQYVGKGVALGDATAEVCWWRLPGSASFRVVYGDLRVKDVTPERLPLPAKRPASNPAGNGSPKK
;
A
#
# COMPACT_ATOMS: atom_id res chain seq x y z
N GLN A 1 -47.30 -2.39 10.28
CA GLN A 1 -45.99 -1.70 10.17
C GLN A 1 -45.84 -1.27 8.71
N GLN A 2 -45.52 -0.01 8.42
CA GLN A 2 -45.24 0.42 7.05
C GLN A 2 -43.77 0.12 6.73
N LEU A 3 -43.53 -0.59 5.63
CA LEU A 3 -42.19 -0.89 5.15
C LEU A 3 -41.73 0.22 4.21
N PRO A 4 -40.42 0.55 4.20
CA PRO A 4 -39.92 1.62 3.35
C PRO A 4 -40.07 1.25 1.86
N ILE A 5 -40.41 2.26 1.05
CA ILE A 5 -40.55 2.16 -0.40
C ILE A 5 -39.36 2.79 -1.14
N ARG A 6 -38.53 3.56 -0.42
CA ARG A 6 -37.33 4.23 -0.90
C ARG A 6 -36.37 4.43 0.27
N ILE A 7 -35.09 4.20 0.03
CA ILE A 7 -34.00 4.47 0.97
C ILE A 7 -33.01 5.38 0.28
N GLU A 8 -32.66 6.50 0.92
CA GLU A 8 -31.61 7.40 0.45
C GLU A 8 -30.43 7.35 1.40
N ILE A 9 -29.25 7.06 0.85
CA ILE A 9 -28.00 7.02 1.59
C ILE A 9 -27.11 8.12 1.01
N ARG A 10 -26.75 9.09 1.85
CA ARG A 10 -25.81 10.15 1.49
C ARG A 10 -24.47 9.84 2.13
N SER A 11 -23.44 9.67 1.33
CA SER A 11 -22.07 9.46 1.78
C SER A 11 -21.18 10.58 1.26
N ARG A 12 -20.27 11.05 2.12
CA ARG A 12 -19.16 11.89 1.66
C ARG A 12 -18.08 10.98 1.10
N ILE A 13 -17.63 11.27 -0.11
CA ILE A 13 -16.45 10.65 -0.70
C ILE A 13 -15.25 11.60 -0.54
N GLN A 14 -14.05 11.15 -0.90
CA GLN A 14 -12.85 11.99 -0.90
C GLN A 14 -13.08 13.26 -1.75
N ASP A 15 -12.36 14.33 -1.41
CA ASP A 15 -12.47 15.66 -2.03
C ASP A 15 -13.78 16.43 -1.79
N GLY A 16 -14.57 16.02 -0.80
CA GLY A 16 -15.76 16.79 -0.38
C GLY A 16 -16.95 16.65 -1.32
N GLN A 17 -16.87 15.76 -2.31
CA GLN A 17 -18.01 15.36 -3.13
C GLN A 17 -18.98 14.50 -2.30
N GLU A 18 -20.26 14.59 -2.61
CA GLU A 18 -21.30 13.74 -2.03
C GLU A 18 -21.73 12.69 -3.05
N ALA A 19 -21.80 11.43 -2.62
CA ALA A 19 -22.47 10.36 -3.32
C ALA A 19 -23.85 10.15 -2.68
N VAL A 20 -24.89 10.05 -3.52
CA VAL A 20 -26.24 9.71 -3.08
C VAL A 20 -26.63 8.39 -3.72
N THR A 21 -26.85 7.37 -2.90
CA THR A 21 -27.39 6.08 -3.31
C THR A 21 -28.89 6.06 -3.03
N ILE A 22 -29.68 5.86 -4.07
CA ILE A 22 -31.14 5.67 -3.97
C ILE A 22 -31.41 4.18 -4.16
N VAL A 23 -32.09 3.58 -3.19
CA VAL A 23 -32.59 2.21 -3.27
C VAL A 23 -34.11 2.27 -3.36
N GLU A 24 -34.65 1.78 -4.47
CA GLU A 24 -36.08 1.78 -4.79
C GLU A 24 -36.47 0.42 -5.38
N ASN A 25 -37.77 0.20 -5.63
CA ASN A 25 -38.33 -1.10 -6.06
C ASN A 25 -38.06 -2.25 -5.07
N LEU A 26 -38.29 -1.97 -3.78
CA LEU A 26 -38.09 -2.93 -2.69
C LEU A 26 -39.23 -3.95 -2.65
N SER A 27 -38.90 -5.23 -2.87
CA SER A 27 -39.79 -6.35 -2.63
C SER A 27 -39.50 -6.97 -1.27
N TRP A 28 -40.54 -7.15 -0.45
CA TRP A 28 -40.42 -7.64 0.92
C TRP A 28 -40.91 -9.08 1.04
N ASN A 29 -40.17 -9.91 1.78
CA ASN A 29 -40.50 -11.32 2.04
C ASN A 29 -40.65 -12.17 0.77
N GLU A 30 -40.05 -11.77 -0.35
CA GLU A 30 -39.95 -12.63 -1.53
C GLU A 30 -39.06 -13.84 -1.19
N PRO A 31 -39.51 -15.07 -1.50
CA PRO A 31 -38.67 -16.25 -1.33
C PRO A 31 -37.51 -16.19 -2.33
N ILE A 32 -36.31 -15.95 -1.82
CA ILE A 32 -35.08 -15.91 -2.63
C ILE A 32 -34.45 -17.32 -2.62
N PRO A 33 -34.18 -17.94 -3.78
CA PRO A 33 -33.52 -19.24 -3.83
C PRO A 33 -32.10 -19.19 -3.27
N ASP A 34 -31.72 -20.16 -2.44
CA ASP A 34 -30.37 -20.30 -1.86
C ASP A 34 -29.27 -20.37 -2.93
N SER A 35 -29.60 -20.84 -4.14
CA SER A 35 -28.67 -20.92 -5.27
C SER A 35 -28.12 -19.55 -5.71
N LEU A 36 -28.84 -18.45 -5.43
CA LEU A 36 -28.36 -17.09 -5.69
C LEU A 36 -27.25 -16.66 -4.72
N PHE A 37 -27.07 -17.39 -3.62
CA PHE A 37 -26.04 -17.15 -2.61
C PHE A 37 -24.95 -18.23 -2.61
N SER A 38 -24.85 -19.03 -3.68
CA SER A 38 -23.78 -20.02 -3.80
C SER A 38 -22.42 -19.31 -3.84
N LEU A 39 -21.51 -19.78 -2.99
CA LEU A 39 -20.10 -19.41 -2.98
C LEU A 39 -19.23 -20.42 -3.75
N ASP A 40 -19.86 -21.34 -4.48
CA ASP A 40 -19.15 -22.31 -5.29
C ASP A 40 -18.43 -21.59 -6.44
N VAL A 41 -17.14 -21.89 -6.57
CA VAL A 41 -16.30 -21.32 -7.61
C VAL A 41 -16.78 -21.85 -8.96
N PRO A 42 -17.19 -20.99 -9.93
CA PRO A 42 -17.66 -21.46 -11.22
C PRO A 42 -16.55 -22.20 -12.00
N PRO A 43 -16.91 -23.10 -12.93
CA PRO A 43 -15.95 -23.75 -13.80
C PRO A 43 -15.07 -22.73 -14.54
N GLY A 44 -13.76 -22.98 -14.60
CA GLY A 44 -12.79 -22.09 -15.23
C GLY A 44 -12.19 -21.01 -14.30
N TYR A 45 -12.69 -20.89 -13.06
CA TYR A 45 -12.11 -20.00 -12.05
C TYR A 45 -11.22 -20.77 -11.07
N THR A 46 -10.14 -20.14 -10.62
CA THR A 46 -9.26 -20.68 -9.58
C THR A 46 -9.44 -19.85 -8.32
N LEU A 47 -9.71 -20.52 -7.19
CA LEU A 47 -9.75 -19.86 -5.89
C LEU A 47 -8.33 -19.42 -5.50
N VAL A 48 -8.05 -18.13 -5.61
CA VAL A 48 -6.83 -17.55 -5.07
C VAL A 48 -7.08 -17.22 -3.61
N ARG A 49 -6.58 -18.07 -2.70
CA ARG A 49 -6.53 -17.70 -1.28
C ARG A 49 -5.47 -16.59 -1.12
N PRO A 50 -5.74 -15.55 -0.31
CA PRO A 50 -4.68 -14.64 0.08
C PRO A 50 -3.54 -15.49 0.66
N GLN A 51 -2.36 -15.43 0.05
CA GLN A 51 -1.19 -16.12 0.55
C GLN A 51 -0.76 -15.47 1.87
N GLY A 52 -0.84 -16.23 2.96
CA GLY A 52 -0.28 -15.89 4.27
C GLY A 52 -0.99 -14.75 4.99
N ASP A 53 -0.95 -14.79 6.31
CA ASP A 53 -1.37 -13.64 7.12
C ASP A 53 -0.37 -12.49 6.91
N ALA A 54 -0.89 -11.27 6.82
CA ALA A 54 -0.06 -10.08 6.75
C ALA A 54 0.85 -10.01 8.00
N SER A 55 2.15 -9.81 7.77
CA SER A 55 3.19 -9.96 8.79
C SER A 55 4.25 -8.85 8.70
N GLU A 56 5.13 -8.77 9.70
CA GLU A 56 6.30 -7.88 9.66
C GLU A 56 7.16 -8.17 8.41
N SER A 57 7.34 -9.44 8.03
CA SER A 57 8.08 -9.79 6.81
C SER A 57 7.41 -9.27 5.54
N SER A 58 6.07 -9.29 5.49
CA SER A 58 5.31 -8.74 4.36
C SER A 58 5.53 -7.23 4.20
N LEU A 59 5.68 -6.49 5.31
CA LEU A 59 6.06 -5.08 5.29
C LEU A 59 7.48 -4.90 4.77
N ILE A 60 8.44 -5.73 5.19
CA ILE A 60 9.82 -5.65 4.69
C ILE A 60 9.89 -5.91 3.19
N ASP A 61 9.11 -6.87 2.68
CA ASP A 61 9.04 -7.15 1.25
C ASP A 61 8.42 -5.99 0.46
N LEU A 62 7.32 -5.42 0.95
CA LEU A 62 6.74 -4.18 0.39
C LEU A 62 7.79 -3.06 0.32
N LEU A 63 8.48 -2.79 1.42
CA LEU A 63 9.48 -1.73 1.50
C LEU A 63 10.64 -1.94 0.51
N ARG A 64 11.13 -3.18 0.40
CA ARG A 64 12.17 -3.56 -0.56
C ARG A 64 11.71 -3.32 -2.00
N ILE A 65 10.53 -3.82 -2.35
CA ILE A 65 9.97 -3.73 -3.70
C ILE A 65 9.75 -2.26 -4.07
N CYS A 66 9.14 -1.45 -3.19
CA CYS A 66 8.94 -0.03 -3.42
C CYS A 66 10.27 0.70 -3.64
N ALA A 67 11.29 0.43 -2.82
CA ALA A 67 12.59 1.07 -2.98
C ALA A 67 13.28 0.66 -4.29
N GLN A 68 13.15 -0.59 -4.71
CA GLN A 68 13.69 -1.07 -5.99
C GLN A 68 13.00 -0.41 -7.19
N MET A 69 11.67 -0.28 -7.16
CA MET A 69 10.90 0.41 -8.21
C MET A 69 11.19 1.90 -8.24
N ALA A 70 11.41 2.54 -7.08
CA ALA A 70 11.79 3.95 -6.96
C ALA A 70 13.32 4.17 -7.02
N HIS A 71 14.01 3.42 -7.89
CA HIS A 71 15.43 3.58 -8.22
C HIS A 71 16.38 3.60 -7.01
N GLY A 72 16.13 2.73 -6.02
CA GLY A 72 16.96 2.57 -4.83
C GLY A 72 16.65 3.56 -3.71
N SER A 73 15.55 4.31 -3.78
CA SER A 73 15.09 5.20 -2.71
C SER A 73 13.68 4.86 -2.25
N PHE A 74 13.39 5.02 -0.96
CA PHE A 74 12.03 4.81 -0.45
C PHE A 74 11.10 5.96 -0.89
N PRO A 75 9.84 5.66 -1.29
CA PRO A 75 8.92 6.64 -1.88
C PRO A 75 8.45 7.69 -0.87
N ALA A 76 7.85 8.78 -1.35
CA ALA A 76 7.34 9.83 -0.48
C ALA A 76 6.15 9.40 0.38
N ARG A 77 5.36 8.44 -0.12
CA ARG A 77 4.17 7.89 0.53
C ARG A 77 4.22 6.36 0.48
N LEU A 78 3.60 5.73 1.45
CA LEU A 78 3.44 4.27 1.50
C LEU A 78 1.96 3.93 1.74
N ASP A 79 1.21 3.96 0.65
CA ASP A 79 -0.22 3.63 0.58
C ASP A 79 -0.54 2.95 -0.76
N ALA A 80 -1.76 2.44 -0.91
CA ALA A 80 -2.15 1.64 -2.07
C ALA A 80 -2.03 2.40 -3.40
N GLU A 81 -2.32 3.70 -3.39
CA GLU A 81 -2.22 4.57 -4.56
C GLU A 81 -0.76 4.71 -5.00
N ALA A 82 0.13 5.11 -4.08
CA ALA A 82 1.56 5.25 -4.37
C ALA A 82 2.22 3.93 -4.81
N VAL A 83 1.77 2.80 -4.25
CA VAL A 83 2.23 1.47 -4.67
C VAL A 83 1.77 1.14 -6.09
N LEU A 84 0.51 1.42 -6.43
CA LEU A 84 -0.02 1.18 -7.76
C LEU A 84 0.71 2.03 -8.81
N GLU A 85 0.96 3.31 -8.51
CA GLU A 85 1.75 4.21 -9.36
C GLU A 85 3.14 3.63 -9.65
N LEU A 86 3.88 3.19 -8.62
CA LEU A 86 5.21 2.61 -8.78
C LEU A 86 5.19 1.31 -9.61
N VAL A 87 4.19 0.45 -9.41
CA VAL A 87 4.07 -0.79 -10.19
C VAL A 87 3.81 -0.48 -11.66
N LEU A 88 2.91 0.46 -11.95
CA LEU A 88 2.60 0.86 -13.32
C LEU A 88 3.79 1.57 -14.00
N GLU A 89 4.54 2.40 -13.26
CA GLU A 89 5.75 3.06 -13.76
C GLU A 89 6.86 2.05 -14.07
N SER A 90 7.18 1.17 -13.11
CA SER A 90 8.15 0.08 -13.30
C SER A 90 7.79 -0.83 -14.49
N TYR A 91 6.50 -1.13 -14.67
CA TYR A 91 6.02 -1.91 -15.81
C TYR A 91 6.26 -1.18 -17.15
N ARG A 92 6.00 0.14 -17.22
CA ARG A 92 6.27 0.94 -18.42
C ARG A 92 7.76 0.97 -18.77
N ASP A 93 8.61 1.14 -17.77
CA ASP A 93 10.06 1.21 -17.95
C ASP A 93 10.68 -0.11 -18.41
N SER A 94 10.04 -1.24 -18.08
CA SER A 94 10.47 -2.58 -18.52
C SER A 94 10.36 -2.82 -20.04
N GLY A 95 9.74 -1.90 -20.79
CA GLY A 95 9.57 -2.02 -22.24
C GLY A 95 8.48 -3.03 -22.66
N ALA A 96 7.66 -3.51 -21.73
CA ALA A 96 6.51 -4.40 -21.96
C ALA A 96 5.31 -3.68 -22.64
N HIS A 97 5.58 -2.85 -23.65
CA HIS A 97 4.59 -2.05 -24.34
C HIS A 97 3.83 -2.86 -25.40
N GLN A 98 2.54 -3.12 -25.14
CA GLN A 98 1.52 -2.72 -26.11
C GLN A 98 0.99 -1.35 -25.68
N VAL A 99 1.04 -0.41 -26.62
CA VAL A 99 0.58 0.97 -26.45
C VAL A 99 -0.90 0.97 -26.03
N LEU A 100 -1.19 1.29 -24.77
CA LEU A 100 -2.49 1.84 -24.42
C LEU A 100 -2.35 3.36 -24.40
N THR A 101 -2.68 3.96 -25.54
CA THR A 101 -2.82 5.40 -25.71
C THR A 101 -3.82 5.94 -24.69
N GLY A 102 -3.34 6.77 -23.74
CA GLY A 102 -4.18 7.75 -23.04
C GLY A 102 -5.11 7.23 -21.93
N VAL A 103 -5.01 5.96 -21.52
CA VAL A 103 -5.79 5.41 -20.39
C VAL A 103 -4.81 4.82 -19.38
N ILE A 104 -4.97 5.14 -18.09
CA ILE A 104 -4.24 4.46 -17.02
C ILE A 104 -4.57 2.97 -17.16
N PRO A 105 -3.59 2.07 -17.44
CA PRO A 105 -3.88 0.65 -17.58
C PRO A 105 -4.57 0.20 -16.30
N ALA A 106 -5.75 -0.42 -16.44
CA ALA A 106 -6.32 -1.09 -15.29
C ALA A 106 -5.36 -2.21 -14.90
N ILE A 107 -5.32 -2.59 -13.62
CA ILE A 107 -4.44 -3.69 -13.18
C ILE A 107 -4.73 -5.02 -13.91
N THR A 108 -5.86 -5.12 -14.61
CA THR A 108 -6.20 -6.23 -15.49
C THR A 108 -5.28 -6.35 -16.71
N ASP A 109 -4.68 -5.24 -17.14
CA ASP A 109 -4.00 -5.09 -18.43
C ASP A 109 -2.48 -5.27 -18.35
N ILE A 110 -1.94 -5.42 -17.14
CA ILE A 110 -0.52 -5.75 -16.91
C ILE A 110 -0.31 -7.27 -16.83
N ASP A 111 0.93 -7.71 -17.03
CA ASP A 111 1.27 -9.13 -16.97
C ASP A 111 1.11 -9.74 -15.57
N ASP A 112 1.21 -11.07 -15.50
CA ASP A 112 1.07 -11.81 -14.24
C ASP A 112 2.16 -11.47 -13.22
N GLN A 113 3.34 -11.06 -13.69
CA GLN A 113 4.46 -10.66 -12.84
C GLN A 113 4.14 -9.36 -12.10
N ALA A 114 3.68 -8.33 -12.81
CA ALA A 114 3.30 -7.05 -12.21
C ALA A 114 2.07 -7.19 -11.31
N LYS A 115 1.11 -8.06 -11.68
CA LYS A 115 -0.01 -8.45 -10.79
C LYS A 115 0.48 -9.08 -9.49
N GLU A 116 1.45 -10.01 -9.55
CA GLU A 116 1.97 -10.66 -8.35
C GLU A 116 2.82 -9.70 -7.49
N THR A 117 3.61 -8.82 -8.12
CA THR A 117 4.31 -7.74 -7.41
C THR A 117 3.32 -6.86 -6.66
N TYR A 118 2.23 -6.43 -7.30
CA TYR A 118 1.19 -5.64 -6.63
C TYR A 118 0.52 -6.41 -5.49
N ARG A 119 0.19 -7.70 -5.68
CA ARG A 119 -0.37 -8.55 -4.61
C ARG A 119 0.57 -8.67 -3.41
N THR A 120 1.88 -8.77 -3.66
CA THR A 120 2.89 -8.82 -2.59
C THR A 120 2.90 -7.50 -1.81
N CYS A 121 2.88 -6.36 -2.51
CA CYS A 121 2.79 -5.05 -1.87
C CYS A 121 1.51 -4.88 -1.05
N LEU A 122 0.36 -5.35 -1.56
CA LEU A 122 -0.92 -5.31 -0.83
C LEU A 122 -0.87 -6.09 0.49
N ARG A 123 -0.13 -7.21 0.56
CA ARG A 123 0.07 -7.94 1.84
C ARG A 123 0.84 -7.11 2.86
N GLY A 124 1.87 -6.40 2.43
CA GLY A 124 2.60 -5.47 3.29
C GLY A 124 1.71 -4.31 3.77
N LEU A 125 0.89 -3.75 2.88
CA LEU A 125 -0.07 -2.70 3.23
C LEU A 125 -1.14 -3.19 4.21
N ALA A 126 -1.58 -4.45 4.08
CA ALA A 126 -2.50 -5.05 5.04
C ALA A 126 -1.89 -5.12 6.46
N PHE A 127 -0.59 -5.39 6.59
CA PHE A 127 0.10 -5.33 7.88
C PHE A 127 0.16 -3.89 8.41
N VAL A 128 0.45 -2.91 7.53
CA VAL A 128 0.42 -1.48 7.87
C VAL A 128 -0.94 -1.09 8.45
N ASP A 129 -2.03 -1.51 7.81
CA ASP A 129 -3.39 -1.22 8.29
C ASP A 129 -3.69 -1.88 9.65
N GLN A 130 -3.19 -3.09 9.90
CA GLN A 130 -3.32 -3.74 11.21
C GLN A 130 -2.62 -2.93 12.31
N VAL A 131 -1.38 -2.48 12.09
CA VAL A 131 -0.64 -1.71 13.10
C VAL A 131 -1.13 -0.26 13.23
N ARG A 132 -1.68 0.31 12.15
CA ARG A 132 -2.31 1.64 12.15
C ARG A 132 -3.57 1.67 13.01
N LYS A 133 -4.38 0.60 13.00
CA LYS A 133 -5.55 0.46 13.90
C LYS A 133 -5.17 0.53 15.38
N ASN A 134 -3.92 0.17 15.71
CA ASN A 134 -3.37 0.27 17.07
C ASN A 134 -2.73 1.66 17.36
N GLY A 135 -2.95 2.65 16.49
CA GLY A 135 -2.56 4.05 16.71
C GLY A 135 -1.06 4.35 16.65
N SER A 136 -0.23 3.40 16.24
CA SER A 136 1.22 3.47 16.45
C SER A 136 2.06 3.57 15.18
N TRP A 137 1.44 3.62 13.99
CA TRP A 137 2.16 3.62 12.71
C TRP A 137 2.69 5.00 12.31
N GLN A 138 3.96 5.08 11.92
CA GLN A 138 4.54 6.24 11.25
C GLN A 138 5.46 5.81 10.10
N TYR A 139 5.35 6.51 8.97
CA TYR A 139 6.23 6.38 7.82
C TYR A 139 7.04 7.66 7.65
N VAL A 140 8.37 7.53 7.59
CA VAL A 140 9.33 8.63 7.47
C VAL A 140 10.36 8.38 6.35
N GLY A 141 10.14 7.35 5.54
CA GLY A 141 11.11 6.86 4.55
C GLY A 141 11.33 7.76 3.33
N LYS A 142 10.60 8.86 3.16
CA LYS A 142 10.70 9.71 1.96
C LYS A 142 12.17 10.04 1.60
N GLY A 143 12.64 9.50 0.48
CA GLY A 143 13.98 9.76 -0.06
C GLY A 143 15.13 9.11 0.71
N VAL A 144 14.84 8.23 1.67
CA VAL A 144 15.87 7.39 2.31
C VAL A 144 16.43 6.44 1.27
N ALA A 145 17.76 6.26 1.25
CA ALA A 145 18.40 5.33 0.33
C ALA A 145 18.27 3.88 0.84
N LEU A 146 18.01 2.94 -0.07
CA LEU A 146 18.07 1.52 0.22
C LEU A 146 19.51 1.13 0.57
N GLY A 147 19.69 0.56 1.77
CA GLY A 147 21.00 0.22 2.33
C GLY A 147 21.52 1.22 3.37
N ASP A 148 20.84 2.35 3.60
CA ASP A 148 21.21 3.26 4.69
C ASP A 148 20.87 2.64 6.06
N ALA A 149 21.89 2.13 6.73
CA ALA A 149 21.81 1.51 8.05
C ALA A 149 21.47 2.47 9.20
N THR A 150 21.48 3.77 8.94
CA THR A 150 21.34 4.83 9.95
C THR A 150 20.01 5.57 9.85
N ALA A 151 19.43 5.65 8.65
CA ALA A 151 18.17 6.32 8.42
C ALA A 151 16.97 5.42 8.73
N GLU A 152 15.98 5.95 9.44
CA GLU A 152 14.73 5.27 9.70
C GLU A 152 13.75 5.41 8.52
N VAL A 153 12.98 4.36 8.26
CA VAL A 153 11.98 4.31 7.18
C VAL A 153 10.57 4.33 7.75
N CYS A 154 10.31 3.54 8.78
CA CYS A 154 9.03 3.53 9.48
C CYS A 154 9.19 2.96 10.88
N TRP A 155 8.17 3.18 11.70
CA TRP A 155 8.10 2.57 13.02
C TRP A 155 6.66 2.33 13.46
N TRP A 156 6.49 1.34 14.33
CA TRP A 156 5.22 1.01 14.97
C TRP A 156 5.41 0.39 16.35
N ARG A 157 4.31 0.21 17.07
CA ARG A 157 4.28 -0.47 18.36
C ARG A 157 3.25 -1.59 18.32
N LEU A 158 3.65 -2.78 18.76
CA LEU A 158 2.74 -3.91 18.92
C LEU A 158 1.88 -3.73 20.18
N PRO A 159 0.64 -4.25 20.19
CA PRO A 159 -0.20 -4.25 21.37
C PRO A 159 0.52 -4.84 22.59
N GLY A 160 0.49 -4.13 23.72
CA GLY A 160 1.12 -4.58 24.97
C GLY A 160 2.66 -4.47 25.01
N SER A 161 3.34 -4.13 23.92
CA SER A 161 4.80 -3.95 23.92
C SER A 161 5.18 -2.65 24.64
N ALA A 162 6.30 -2.63 25.37
CA ALA A 162 6.90 -1.40 25.91
C ALA A 162 7.80 -0.66 24.91
N SER A 163 8.23 -1.36 23.84
CA SER A 163 9.16 -0.84 22.82
C SER A 163 8.49 -0.72 21.46
N PHE A 164 9.05 0.15 20.61
CA PHE A 164 8.68 0.32 19.21
C PHE A 164 9.56 -0.54 18.31
N ARG A 165 8.98 -1.06 17.23
CA ARG A 165 9.69 -1.65 16.10
C ARG A 165 10.05 -0.53 15.14
N VAL A 166 11.31 -0.45 14.75
CA VAL A 166 11.83 0.55 13.78
C VAL A 166 12.50 -0.19 12.63
N VAL A 167 12.12 0.15 11.41
CA VAL A 167 12.78 -0.33 10.19
C VAL A 167 13.75 0.74 9.69
N TYR A 168 14.99 0.34 9.41
CA TYR A 168 16.02 1.21 8.85
C TYR A 168 16.09 1.09 7.32
N GLY A 169 16.81 2.01 6.66
CA GLY A 169 16.98 2.03 5.21
C GLY A 169 17.65 0.77 4.65
N ASP A 170 18.41 0.04 5.46
CA ASP A 170 18.94 -1.30 5.14
C ASP A 170 17.97 -2.45 5.42
N LEU A 171 16.70 -2.13 5.72
CA LEU A 171 15.60 -3.04 6.01
C LEU A 171 15.74 -3.87 7.30
N ARG A 172 16.74 -3.59 8.16
CA ARG A 172 16.80 -4.22 9.48
C ARG A 172 15.74 -3.66 10.39
N VAL A 173 15.16 -4.54 11.21
CA VAL A 173 14.20 -4.19 12.26
C VAL A 173 14.91 -4.16 13.61
N LYS A 174 14.65 -3.14 14.43
CA LYS A 174 15.14 -3.04 15.81
C LYS A 174 14.02 -2.66 16.77
N ASP A 175 14.16 -3.12 18.00
CA ASP A 175 13.37 -2.62 19.14
C ASP A 175 14.01 -1.35 19.68
N VAL A 176 13.20 -0.31 19.86
CA VAL A 176 13.61 1.02 20.31
C VAL A 176 12.67 1.49 21.43
N THR A 177 13.24 2.04 22.50
CA THR A 177 12.45 2.53 23.63
C THR A 177 11.76 3.87 23.29
N PRO A 178 10.65 4.22 23.97
CA PRO A 178 9.91 5.45 23.68
C PRO A 178 10.75 6.73 23.79
N GLU A 179 11.77 6.77 24.65
CA GLU A 179 12.62 7.95 24.88
C GLU A 179 13.49 8.31 23.68
N ARG A 180 13.68 7.37 22.75
CA ARG A 180 14.35 7.62 21.48
C ARG A 180 13.43 8.20 20.41
N LEU A 181 12.12 8.29 20.65
CA LEU A 181 11.13 8.78 19.69
C LEU A 181 10.57 10.17 20.04
N PRO A 182 10.19 11.01 19.05
CA PRO A 182 10.42 10.80 17.62
C PRO A 182 11.92 10.89 17.31
N LEU A 183 12.43 9.95 16.52
CA LEU A 183 13.82 9.97 16.10
C LEU A 183 14.02 11.24 15.24
N PRO A 184 14.93 12.15 15.61
CA PRO A 184 15.20 13.30 14.76
C PRO A 184 15.76 12.75 13.45
N ALA A 185 15.13 13.08 12.33
CA ALA A 185 15.67 12.85 11.00
C ALA A 185 16.97 13.66 10.85
N LYS A 186 18.06 13.17 11.43
CA LYS A 186 19.40 13.72 11.24
C LYS A 186 19.81 13.37 9.81
N ARG A 187 19.39 14.20 8.85
CA ARG A 187 19.95 14.22 7.51
C ARG A 187 21.37 14.81 7.60
N PRO A 188 22.45 14.06 7.32
CA PRO A 188 23.60 14.69 6.71
C PRO A 188 23.13 15.21 5.34
N ALA A 189 23.34 16.51 5.09
CA ALA A 189 23.10 17.06 3.76
C ALA A 189 23.88 16.21 2.75
N SER A 190 23.19 15.71 1.72
CA SER A 190 23.85 15.17 0.53
C SER A 190 24.88 16.20 0.08
N ASN A 191 26.14 15.83 0.13
CA ASN A 191 27.26 16.65 -0.29
C ASN A 191 27.02 17.05 -1.77
N PRO A 192 26.97 18.34 -2.14
CA PRO A 192 26.96 18.71 -3.55
C PRO A 192 28.34 18.36 -4.10
N ALA A 193 28.42 17.31 -4.91
CA ALA A 193 29.65 16.95 -5.57
C ALA A 193 30.11 18.08 -6.50
N GLY A 194 31.12 18.82 -6.02
CA GLY A 194 32.32 19.13 -6.79
C GLY A 194 32.17 20.11 -7.95
N ASN A 195 32.10 21.40 -7.62
CA ASN A 195 32.65 22.43 -8.49
C ASN A 195 34.18 22.26 -8.54
N GLY A 196 34.70 21.83 -9.68
CA GLY A 196 36.14 21.57 -9.89
C GLY A 196 36.56 21.99 -11.29
N SER A 197 36.62 23.31 -11.54
CA SER A 197 37.33 23.87 -12.68
C SER A 197 38.81 23.46 -12.63
N PRO A 198 39.44 22.99 -13.72
CA PRO A 198 40.88 23.01 -13.85
C PRO A 198 41.31 24.36 -14.44
N LYS A 199 42.08 25.12 -13.66
CA LYS A 199 43.01 26.11 -14.20
C LYS A 199 44.09 25.36 -14.99
N LYS A 200 44.27 25.69 -16.27
CA LYS A 200 45.56 26.01 -16.89
C LYS A 200 45.34 26.65 -18.25
#